data_AF-A0A8T6HRQ5-F1
#
_entry.id   AF-A0A8T6HRQ5-F1
#
_cell.length_a   1.000
_cell.length_b   1.000
_cell.length_c   1.000
_cell.angle_alpha   90.00
_cell.angle_beta   90.00
_cell.angle_gamma   90.00
#
_symmetry.space_group_name_H-M   'P 1'
#
loop_
_entity.id
_entity.type
_entity.pdbx_description
1 polymer ?
#
loop_
_entity_poly.entity_id
_entity_poly.type
_entity_poly.pdbx_seq_one_letter_code
_entity_poly.pdbx_strand_id
1 'polypeptide(L)'
;MKPLNDLSVEDSGDMCAKLNQIDVTIPPRTQGRTSQHREARVARDFLEVISDTDLLNYPLHIRHQDRPDFLLSSQGRTTGIEITVCEHPDASRADAYSENKGLSGIQGVPSYRIGEQRSRKEIRAIATGNANIYPAMGREWEDNWIDAIVDSVKKKDGKFRSEEFGKHDRNWLLVYDNWSPYPTDLDDRDFEHLVNRLHGSSCQNTFDKVFILKRNSYGLLEFSPKSMKYVEYPI
;
A
#
# COMPACT_ATOMS: atom_id res chain seq x y z
N MET A 1 -15.80 9.93 -16.92
CA MET A 1 -15.16 9.62 -15.64
C MET A 1 -13.87 10.43 -15.53
N LYS A 2 -13.59 11.02 -14.37
CA LYS A 2 -12.42 11.91 -14.18
C LYS A 2 -11.31 11.14 -13.44
N PRO A 3 -10.07 11.15 -13.93
CA PRO A 3 -8.93 10.64 -13.17
C PRO A 3 -8.64 11.54 -11.96
N LEU A 4 -8.05 10.99 -10.90
CA LEU A 4 -7.54 11.75 -9.76
C LEU A 4 -6.27 12.52 -10.16
N ASN A 5 -6.40 13.46 -11.09
CA ASN A 5 -5.24 14.20 -11.60
C ASN A 5 -5.09 15.57 -10.94
N ASP A 6 -6.22 16.21 -10.62
CA ASP A 6 -6.27 17.57 -10.14
C ASP A 6 -7.64 17.82 -9.48
N LEU A 7 -7.66 18.07 -8.16
CA LEU A 7 -8.87 18.32 -7.37
C LEU A 7 -8.62 19.43 -6.35
N SER A 8 -9.37 20.53 -6.46
CA SER A 8 -9.54 21.46 -5.33
C SER A 8 -10.70 21.00 -4.47
N VAL A 9 -10.58 21.09 -3.15
CA VAL A 9 -11.55 20.58 -2.17
C VAL A 9 -11.72 21.58 -1.03
N GLU A 10 -12.95 21.96 -0.71
CA GLU A 10 -13.25 23.00 0.29
C GLU A 10 -13.42 22.47 1.72
N ASP A 11 -13.89 21.25 1.88
CA ASP A 11 -14.10 20.56 3.16
C ASP A 11 -14.21 19.03 2.97
N SER A 12 -14.39 18.29 4.06
CA SER A 12 -14.50 16.82 4.02
C SER A 12 -15.74 16.31 3.26
N GLY A 13 -16.84 17.07 3.27
CA GLY A 13 -18.05 16.74 2.51
C GLY A 13 -17.84 16.87 1.00
N ASP A 14 -17.22 17.97 0.56
CA ASP A 14 -16.82 18.18 -0.82
C ASP A 14 -15.78 17.14 -1.28
N MET A 15 -14.87 16.73 -0.39
CA MET A 15 -13.92 15.64 -0.65
C MET A 15 -14.64 14.35 -1.00
N CYS A 16 -15.55 13.90 -0.13
CA CYS A 16 -16.34 12.69 -0.32
C CYS A 16 -17.15 12.75 -1.63
N ALA A 17 -17.80 13.88 -1.90
CA ALA A 17 -18.57 14.08 -3.13
C ALA A 17 -17.70 13.95 -4.40
N LYS A 18 -16.46 14.47 -4.37
CA LYS A 18 -15.52 14.42 -5.50
C LYS A 18 -14.89 13.04 -5.66
N LEU A 19 -14.46 12.40 -4.57
CA LEU A 19 -13.89 11.04 -4.60
C LEU A 19 -14.88 10.01 -5.17
N ASN A 20 -16.17 10.17 -4.90
CA ASN A 20 -17.23 9.32 -5.46
C ASN A 20 -17.41 9.42 -6.98
N GLN A 21 -16.82 10.43 -7.63
CA GLN A 21 -16.88 10.61 -9.09
C GLN A 21 -15.66 10.05 -9.83
N ILE A 22 -14.67 9.54 -9.08
CA ILE A 22 -13.40 9.04 -9.63
C ILE A 22 -13.58 7.60 -10.09
N ASP A 23 -13.10 7.31 -11.31
CA ASP A 23 -12.99 5.93 -11.76
C ASP A 23 -11.83 5.24 -11.06
N VAL A 24 -12.16 4.24 -10.27
CA VAL A 24 -11.17 3.39 -9.59
C VAL A 24 -11.28 1.93 -10.05
N THR A 25 -11.86 1.71 -11.23
CA THR A 25 -11.94 0.39 -11.84
C THR A 25 -10.53 -0.10 -12.16
N ILE A 26 -10.15 -1.22 -11.55
CA ILE A 26 -8.89 -1.90 -11.85
C ILE A 26 -9.19 -3.05 -12.82
N PRO A 27 -8.76 -2.99 -14.09
CA PRO A 27 -8.93 -4.09 -15.03
C PRO A 27 -8.29 -5.39 -14.53
N PRO A 28 -8.69 -6.56 -15.01
CA PRO A 28 -7.99 -7.82 -14.76
C PRO A 28 -6.50 -7.74 -15.14
N ARG A 29 -5.62 -8.52 -14.48
CA ARG A 29 -4.16 -8.47 -14.70
C ARG A 29 -3.77 -8.76 -16.15
N THR A 30 -4.55 -9.58 -16.83
CA THR A 30 -4.36 -9.98 -18.23
C THR A 30 -5.01 -9.01 -19.23
N GLN A 31 -5.73 -7.99 -18.76
CA GLN A 31 -6.54 -7.08 -19.58
C GLN A 31 -6.12 -5.62 -19.41
N GLY A 32 -4.84 -5.32 -19.64
CA GLY A 32 -4.38 -3.93 -19.74
C GLY A 32 -4.31 -3.15 -18.42
N ARG A 33 -4.27 -3.84 -17.27
CA ARG A 33 -4.01 -3.21 -15.96
C ARG A 33 -2.65 -2.46 -15.97
N THR A 34 -2.65 -1.22 -15.49
CA THR A 34 -1.46 -0.37 -15.36
C THR A 34 -1.19 -0.10 -13.87
N SER A 35 -0.02 0.49 -13.55
CA SER A 35 0.26 0.96 -12.19
C SER A 35 -0.69 2.10 -11.78
N GLN A 36 -1.00 3.00 -12.72
CA GLN A 36 -1.91 4.13 -12.52
C GLN A 36 -3.32 3.71 -12.07
N HIS A 37 -3.88 2.61 -12.59
CA HIS A 37 -5.17 2.10 -12.10
C HIS A 37 -5.12 1.75 -10.61
N ARG A 38 -4.00 1.17 -10.15
CA ARG A 38 -3.81 0.83 -8.73
C ARG A 38 -3.56 2.09 -7.90
N GLU A 39 -2.69 2.99 -8.38
CA GLU A 39 -2.40 4.26 -7.72
C GLU A 39 -3.67 5.09 -7.50
N ALA A 40 -4.53 5.23 -8.51
CA ALA A 40 -5.78 5.97 -8.41
C ALA A 40 -6.75 5.35 -7.38
N ARG A 41 -6.90 4.02 -7.40
CA ARG A 41 -7.72 3.30 -6.41
C ARG A 41 -7.18 3.49 -4.99
N VAL A 42 -5.89 3.26 -4.80
CA VAL A 42 -5.22 3.34 -3.49
C VAL A 42 -5.28 4.76 -2.95
N ALA A 43 -5.02 5.76 -3.78
CA ALA A 43 -5.12 7.16 -3.40
C ALA A 43 -6.55 7.53 -3.01
N ARG A 44 -7.56 7.13 -3.80
CA ARG A 44 -8.97 7.38 -3.47
C ARG A 44 -9.36 6.76 -2.14
N ASP A 45 -9.05 5.48 -1.94
CA ASP A 45 -9.39 4.77 -0.70
C ASP A 45 -8.66 5.40 0.51
N PHE A 46 -7.39 5.76 0.37
CA PHE A 46 -6.65 6.46 1.42
C PHE A 46 -7.25 7.82 1.75
N LEU A 47 -7.52 8.64 0.73
CA LEU A 47 -8.07 9.98 0.86
C LEU A 47 -9.46 9.96 1.50
N GLU A 48 -10.29 8.96 1.18
CA GLU A 48 -11.60 8.77 1.80
C GLU A 48 -11.46 8.56 3.31
N VAL A 49 -10.55 7.66 3.73
CA VAL A 49 -10.32 7.35 5.15
C VAL A 49 -9.84 8.57 5.93
N ILE A 50 -8.92 9.35 5.36
CA ILE A 50 -8.33 10.50 6.08
C ILE A 50 -9.13 11.79 5.91
N SER A 51 -10.22 11.78 5.12
CA SER A 51 -10.97 12.98 4.73
C SER A 51 -11.50 13.78 5.93
N ASP A 52 -11.89 13.10 7.00
CA ASP A 52 -12.44 13.71 8.22
C ASP A 52 -11.47 13.66 9.42
N THR A 53 -10.17 13.55 9.13
CA THR A 53 -9.11 13.53 10.14
C THR A 53 -8.34 14.85 10.20
N ASP A 54 -7.57 15.06 11.27
CA ASP A 54 -6.68 16.22 11.42
C ASP A 54 -5.41 16.16 10.53
N LEU A 55 -5.27 15.09 9.74
CA LEU A 55 -4.20 14.95 8.75
C LEU A 55 -4.37 15.95 7.60
N LEU A 56 -5.61 16.33 7.28
CA LEU A 56 -5.94 17.25 6.22
C LEU A 56 -6.35 18.61 6.77
N ASN A 57 -5.94 19.66 6.08
CA ASN A 57 -6.37 21.02 6.37
C ASN A 57 -7.05 21.56 5.12
N TYR A 58 -8.30 21.97 5.24
CA TYR A 58 -9.05 22.53 4.12
C TYR A 58 -8.99 24.07 4.12
N PRO A 59 -9.23 24.73 2.96
CA PRO A 59 -9.33 24.13 1.63
C PRO A 59 -7.99 23.54 1.19
N LEU A 60 -8.03 22.46 0.40
CA LEU A 60 -6.83 21.78 -0.10
C LEU A 60 -6.92 21.50 -1.59
N HIS A 61 -5.77 21.29 -2.19
CA HIS A 61 -5.62 20.94 -3.58
C HIS A 61 -4.79 19.66 -3.71
N ILE A 62 -5.28 18.70 -4.49
CA ILE A 62 -4.67 17.39 -4.74
C ILE A 62 -4.27 17.33 -6.20
N ARG A 63 -3.00 17.00 -6.46
CA ARG A 63 -2.49 16.85 -7.82
C ARG A 63 -1.67 15.57 -7.97
N HIS A 64 -1.88 14.83 -9.05
CA HIS A 64 -1.01 13.72 -9.47
C HIS A 64 0.22 14.26 -10.21
N GLN A 65 1.39 13.68 -9.94
CA GLN A 65 2.65 14.03 -10.58
C GLN A 65 3.63 12.84 -10.50
N ASP A 66 4.82 12.97 -11.09
CA ASP A 66 5.74 11.83 -11.20
C ASP A 66 6.47 11.47 -9.90
N ARG A 67 6.91 12.48 -9.11
CA ARG A 67 7.68 12.28 -7.88
C ARG A 67 7.46 13.42 -6.90
N PRO A 68 6.76 13.21 -5.77
CA PRO A 68 6.00 12.01 -5.38
C PRO A 68 4.75 11.78 -6.24
N ASP A 69 4.15 10.57 -6.18
CA ASP A 69 2.94 10.22 -6.94
C ASP A 69 1.79 11.24 -6.79
N PHE A 70 1.60 11.79 -5.59
CA PHE A 70 0.61 12.86 -5.33
C PHE A 70 1.17 14.00 -4.49
N LEU A 71 0.65 15.20 -4.73
CA LEU A 71 0.93 16.40 -3.98
C LEU A 71 -0.36 16.96 -3.38
N LEU A 72 -0.38 17.09 -2.05
CA LEU A 72 -1.40 17.86 -1.33
C LEU A 72 -0.86 19.26 -1.05
N SER A 73 -1.66 20.29 -1.35
CA SER A 73 -1.32 21.68 -1.06
C SER A 73 -2.46 22.34 -0.29
N SER A 74 -2.14 22.94 0.86
CA SER A 74 -3.11 23.67 1.69
C SER A 74 -2.40 24.76 2.48
N GLN A 75 -2.99 25.96 2.51
CA GLN A 75 -2.48 27.11 3.29
C GLN A 75 -0.98 27.39 3.10
N GLY A 76 -0.47 27.22 1.87
CA GLY A 76 0.95 27.44 1.54
C GLY A 76 1.90 26.32 1.99
N ARG A 77 1.37 25.21 2.50
CA ARG A 77 2.14 24.00 2.84
C ARG A 77 1.88 22.89 1.83
N THR A 78 2.89 22.07 1.62
CA THR A 78 2.87 20.94 0.71
C THR A 78 3.14 19.63 1.43
N THR A 79 2.38 18.59 1.08
CA THR A 79 2.62 17.22 1.54
C THR A 79 2.74 16.32 0.33
N GLY A 80 3.93 15.73 0.16
CA GLY A 80 4.18 14.72 -0.86
C GLY A 80 3.71 13.35 -0.42
N ILE A 81 2.95 12.63 -1.25
CA ILE A 81 2.51 11.25 -0.97
C ILE A 81 3.09 10.33 -2.03
N GLU A 82 4.01 9.47 -1.62
CA GLU A 82 4.53 8.39 -2.45
C GLU A 82 3.73 7.11 -2.19
N ILE A 83 3.34 6.39 -3.23
CA ILE A 83 2.62 5.13 -3.15
C ILE A 83 3.58 3.98 -3.44
N THR A 84 3.42 2.88 -2.71
CA THR A 84 4.08 1.61 -3.02
C THR A 84 3.15 0.45 -2.77
N VAL A 85 3.27 -0.60 -3.58
CA VAL A 85 2.52 -1.84 -3.36
C VAL A 85 3.43 -2.84 -2.68
N CYS A 86 3.00 -3.36 -1.53
CA CYS A 86 3.62 -4.53 -0.91
C CYS A 86 2.96 -5.77 -1.50
N GLU A 87 3.62 -6.45 -2.45
CA GLU A 87 3.13 -7.70 -3.02
C GLU A 87 4.28 -8.67 -3.27
N HIS A 88 4.07 -9.97 -3.02
CA HIS A 88 5.05 -10.97 -3.41
C HIS A 88 4.96 -11.20 -4.94
N PRO A 89 6.08 -11.12 -5.69
CA PRO A 89 6.05 -11.30 -7.15
C PRO A 89 5.41 -12.62 -7.58
N ASP A 90 5.65 -13.69 -6.84
CA ASP A 90 5.16 -15.03 -7.16
C ASP A 90 3.66 -15.18 -6.93
N ALA A 91 3.11 -14.45 -5.95
CA ALA A 91 1.66 -14.36 -5.78
C ALA A 91 1.03 -13.67 -6.99
N SER A 92 1.62 -12.55 -7.44
CA SER A 92 1.16 -11.84 -8.64
C SER A 92 1.28 -12.69 -9.92
N ARG A 93 2.36 -13.49 -10.05
CA ARG A 93 2.55 -14.44 -11.16
C ARG A 93 1.52 -15.56 -11.14
N ALA A 94 1.19 -16.09 -9.96
CA ALA A 94 0.18 -17.13 -9.80
C ALA A 94 -1.22 -16.61 -10.13
N ASP A 95 -1.61 -15.45 -9.58
CA ASP A 95 -2.87 -14.77 -9.89
C ASP A 95 -3.05 -14.55 -11.40
N ALA A 96 -2.03 -14.02 -12.07
CA ALA A 96 -2.08 -13.77 -13.51
C ALA A 96 -2.24 -15.06 -14.31
N TYR A 97 -1.63 -16.16 -13.87
CA TYR A 97 -1.80 -17.46 -14.50
C TYR A 97 -3.22 -18.01 -14.31
N SER A 98 -3.77 -17.95 -13.08
CA SER A 98 -5.14 -18.38 -12.78
C SER A 98 -6.15 -17.61 -13.64
N GLU A 99 -6.00 -16.29 -13.73
CA GLU A 99 -6.86 -15.43 -14.53
C GLU A 99 -6.79 -15.78 -16.04
N ASN A 100 -5.58 -15.97 -16.58
CA ASN A 100 -5.39 -16.36 -17.98
C ASN A 100 -6.06 -17.71 -18.32
N LYS A 101 -6.12 -18.61 -17.34
CA LYS A 101 -6.73 -19.94 -17.48
C LYS A 101 -8.21 -19.99 -17.11
N GLY A 102 -8.83 -18.87 -16.75
CA GLY A 102 -10.22 -18.83 -16.30
C GLY A 102 -10.47 -19.66 -15.04
N LEU A 103 -9.44 -19.81 -14.18
CA LEU A 103 -9.55 -20.52 -12.92
C LEU A 103 -10.17 -19.60 -11.86
N SER A 104 -10.91 -20.18 -10.92
CA SER A 104 -11.60 -19.45 -9.84
C SER A 104 -10.68 -18.84 -8.78
N GLY A 105 -9.35 -18.87 -8.99
CA GLY A 105 -8.34 -18.41 -8.06
C GLY A 105 -7.37 -19.51 -7.62
N ILE A 106 -6.41 -19.12 -6.79
CA ILE A 106 -5.43 -20.04 -6.18
C ILE A 106 -6.16 -20.89 -5.13
N GLN A 107 -6.07 -22.22 -5.22
CA GLN A 107 -6.58 -23.11 -4.18
C GLN A 107 -5.51 -23.34 -3.13
N GLY A 108 -5.84 -23.06 -1.87
CA GLY A 108 -4.90 -23.07 -0.76
C GLY A 108 -4.07 -21.77 -0.66
N VAL A 109 -3.35 -21.65 0.46
CA VAL A 109 -2.65 -20.41 0.83
C VAL A 109 -1.15 -20.68 0.91
N PRO A 110 -0.39 -20.49 -0.18
CA PRO A 110 1.06 -20.67 -0.14
C PRO A 110 1.69 -19.61 0.79
N SER A 111 2.57 -20.04 1.70
CA SER A 111 3.49 -19.12 2.39
C SER A 111 4.44 -18.49 1.35
N TYR A 112 4.89 -17.26 1.55
CA TYR A 112 5.93 -16.63 0.73
C TYR A 112 6.93 -15.92 1.64
N ARG A 113 8.21 -16.01 1.29
CA ARG A 113 9.30 -15.31 2.00
C ARG A 113 9.96 -14.27 1.10
N ILE A 114 10.46 -13.20 1.70
CA ILE A 114 11.19 -12.19 0.93
C ILE A 114 12.43 -12.78 0.30
N GLY A 115 12.64 -12.45 -0.98
CA GLY A 115 13.76 -12.96 -1.76
C GLY A 115 13.56 -14.39 -2.27
N GLU A 116 12.48 -15.08 -1.88
CA GLU A 116 12.12 -16.36 -2.48
C GLU A 116 11.74 -16.18 -3.94
N GLN A 117 12.21 -17.09 -4.79
CA GLN A 117 11.79 -17.17 -6.18
C GLN A 117 11.48 -18.60 -6.56
N ARG A 118 10.21 -18.85 -6.85
CA ARG A 118 9.73 -20.15 -7.31
C ARG A 118 9.87 -20.28 -8.82
N SER A 119 10.14 -21.51 -9.23
CA SER A 119 10.17 -21.91 -10.63
C SER A 119 8.79 -21.75 -11.28
N ARG A 120 8.76 -21.64 -12.61
CA ARG A 120 7.50 -21.58 -13.37
C ARG A 120 6.60 -22.80 -13.12
N LYS A 121 7.20 -23.98 -12.86
CA LYS A 121 6.45 -25.21 -12.58
C LYS A 121 5.70 -25.09 -11.26
N GLU A 122 6.35 -24.57 -10.22
CA GLU A 122 5.76 -24.36 -8.90
C GLU A 122 4.66 -23.29 -8.95
N ILE A 123 4.89 -22.16 -9.64
CA ILE A 123 3.85 -21.13 -9.81
C ILE A 123 2.58 -21.70 -10.46
N ARG A 124 2.73 -22.55 -11.50
CA ARG A 124 1.60 -23.21 -12.14
C ARG A 124 0.90 -24.20 -11.20
N ALA A 125 1.67 -24.95 -10.42
CA ALA A 125 1.11 -25.86 -9.43
C ALA A 125 0.27 -25.09 -8.39
N ILE A 126 0.80 -23.97 -7.87
CA ILE A 126 0.08 -23.07 -6.95
C ILE A 126 -1.20 -22.56 -7.62
N ALA A 127 -1.09 -21.96 -8.80
CA ALA A 127 -2.21 -21.35 -9.50
C ALA A 127 -3.33 -22.33 -9.89
N THR A 128 -3.02 -23.62 -9.97
CA THR A 128 -3.97 -24.70 -10.30
C THR A 128 -4.43 -25.51 -9.09
N GLY A 129 -3.98 -25.19 -7.88
CA GLY A 129 -4.31 -25.97 -6.67
C GLY A 129 -3.58 -27.30 -6.53
N ASN A 130 -2.59 -27.57 -7.39
CA ASN A 130 -1.82 -28.81 -7.40
C ASN A 130 -0.49 -28.70 -6.64
N ALA A 131 -0.23 -27.56 -5.99
CA ALA A 131 0.95 -27.41 -5.15
C ALA A 131 0.75 -28.16 -3.82
N ASN A 132 1.81 -28.83 -3.37
CA ASN A 132 1.89 -29.26 -1.98
C ASN A 132 2.12 -28.02 -1.11
N ILE A 133 1.04 -27.47 -0.59
CA ILE A 133 1.08 -26.32 0.32
C ILE A 133 1.22 -26.87 1.73
N TYR A 134 2.36 -26.59 2.36
CA TYR A 134 2.54 -26.85 3.78
C TYR A 134 1.89 -25.71 4.57
N PRO A 135 1.19 -26.02 5.68
CA PRO A 135 0.70 -24.98 6.57
C PRO A 135 1.89 -24.18 7.12
N ALA A 136 1.69 -22.88 7.33
CA ALA A 136 2.65 -22.11 8.11
C ALA A 136 2.72 -22.64 9.53
N MET A 137 3.90 -22.52 10.12
CA MET A 137 4.17 -22.99 11.48
C MET A 137 4.49 -21.79 12.38
N GLY A 138 3.83 -21.71 13.55
CA GLY A 138 4.05 -20.63 14.50
C GLY A 138 3.65 -19.27 13.92
N ARG A 139 4.56 -18.28 13.99
CA ARG A 139 4.34 -16.89 13.56
C ARG A 139 4.85 -16.58 12.14
N GLU A 140 4.99 -17.61 11.31
CA GLU A 140 5.59 -17.44 9.98
C GLU A 140 4.81 -16.47 9.10
N TRP A 141 3.48 -16.37 9.23
CA TRP A 141 2.69 -15.41 8.44
C TRP A 141 2.91 -13.97 8.89
N GLU A 142 2.85 -13.72 10.19
CA GLU A 142 3.06 -12.42 10.80
C GLU A 142 4.49 -11.92 10.55
N ASP A 143 5.49 -12.78 10.79
CA ASP A 143 6.90 -12.42 10.59
C ASP A 143 7.19 -12.11 9.11
N ASN A 144 6.67 -12.92 8.17
CA ASN A 144 6.83 -12.66 6.74
C ASN A 144 6.11 -11.38 6.31
N TRP A 145 4.93 -11.09 6.86
CA TRP A 145 4.19 -9.86 6.58
C TRP A 145 4.96 -8.63 7.10
N ILE A 146 5.44 -8.67 8.34
CA ILE A 146 6.26 -7.59 8.93
C ILE A 146 7.51 -7.36 8.09
N ASP A 147 8.23 -8.42 7.75
CA ASP A 147 9.40 -8.33 6.89
C ASP A 147 9.05 -7.68 5.54
N ALA A 148 7.89 -8.03 4.95
CA ALA A 148 7.49 -7.55 3.63
C ALA A 148 7.17 -6.05 3.63
N ILE A 149 6.48 -5.57 4.67
CA ILE A 149 6.25 -4.15 4.88
C ILE A 149 7.58 -3.42 5.11
N VAL A 150 8.44 -3.95 5.98
CA VAL A 150 9.77 -3.36 6.27
C VAL A 150 10.62 -3.23 5.01
N ASP A 151 10.69 -4.28 4.20
CA ASP A 151 11.42 -4.27 2.94
C ASP A 151 10.83 -3.27 1.94
N SER A 152 9.49 -3.19 1.85
CA SER A 152 8.80 -2.23 0.98
C SER A 152 9.13 -0.78 1.36
N VAL A 153 9.08 -0.46 2.66
CA VAL A 153 9.42 0.86 3.19
C VAL A 153 10.90 1.18 2.93
N LYS A 154 11.82 0.26 3.23
CA LYS A 154 13.26 0.47 3.03
C LYS A 154 13.64 0.67 1.56
N LYS A 155 13.03 -0.09 0.65
CA LYS A 155 13.23 0.08 -0.80
C LYS A 155 12.79 1.46 -1.27
N LYS A 156 11.67 1.98 -0.76
CA LYS A 156 11.18 3.32 -1.12
C LYS A 156 12.01 4.42 -0.46
N ASP A 157 12.39 4.27 0.80
CA ASP A 157 13.30 5.18 1.51
C ASP A 157 14.64 5.36 0.77
N GLY A 158 15.20 4.29 0.21
CA GLY A 158 16.40 4.37 -0.63
C GLY A 158 16.21 5.21 -1.91
N LYS A 159 15.05 5.09 -2.57
CA LYS A 159 14.73 5.86 -3.77
C LYS A 159 14.40 7.32 -3.49
N PHE A 160 13.66 7.57 -2.40
CA PHE A 160 13.18 8.89 -2.02
C PHE A 160 14.32 9.83 -1.62
N ARG A 161 15.46 9.29 -1.19
CA ARG A 161 16.67 10.07 -0.88
C ARG A 161 17.48 10.49 -2.12
N SER A 162 17.08 10.08 -3.32
CA SER A 162 17.69 10.59 -4.55
C SER A 162 17.29 12.04 -4.83
N GLU A 163 18.14 12.78 -5.55
CA GLU A 163 17.90 14.20 -5.89
C GLU A 163 16.64 14.44 -6.74
N GLU A 164 16.05 13.37 -7.30
CA GLU A 164 14.86 13.42 -8.14
C GLU A 164 13.55 13.60 -7.37
N PHE A 165 13.57 13.45 -6.03
CA PHE A 165 12.38 13.61 -5.21
C PHE A 165 12.21 15.06 -4.73
N GLY A 166 11.02 15.61 -4.98
CA GLY A 166 10.65 16.96 -4.56
C GLY A 166 10.81 17.14 -3.05
N LYS A 167 11.43 18.24 -2.64
CA LYS A 167 11.45 18.65 -1.23
C LYS A 167 10.11 19.30 -0.90
N HIS A 168 9.29 18.60 -0.13
CA HIS A 168 8.02 19.10 0.40
C HIS A 168 8.13 19.39 1.90
N ASP A 169 7.20 20.19 2.43
CA ASP A 169 7.17 20.48 3.88
C ASP A 169 6.95 19.22 4.71
N ARG A 170 6.23 18.25 4.14
CA ARG A 170 6.03 16.90 4.68
C ARG A 170 6.11 15.87 3.56
N ASN A 171 6.63 14.69 3.90
CA ASN A 171 6.65 13.53 3.01
C ASN A 171 5.99 12.33 3.68
N TRP A 172 4.99 11.77 3.00
CA TRP A 172 4.26 10.58 3.44
C TRP A 172 4.54 9.42 2.48
N LEU A 173 4.63 8.22 3.04
CA LEU A 173 4.66 6.98 2.26
C LEU A 173 3.36 6.21 2.51
N LEU A 174 2.65 5.86 1.44
CA LEU A 174 1.47 5.01 1.47
C LEU A 174 1.81 3.63 0.92
N VAL A 175 1.85 2.64 1.81
CA VAL A 175 2.02 1.23 1.47
C VAL A 175 0.64 0.62 1.26
N TYR A 176 0.29 0.29 0.02
CA TYR A 176 -0.83 -0.58 -0.26
C TYR A 176 -0.44 -2.03 0.01
N ASP A 177 -1.01 -2.59 1.08
CA ASP A 177 -0.75 -3.95 1.48
C ASP A 177 -1.57 -4.92 0.63
N ASN A 178 -0.89 -5.49 -0.36
CA ASN A 178 -1.40 -6.55 -1.23
C ASN A 178 -0.63 -7.86 -0.97
N TRP A 179 -0.02 -8.01 0.22
CA TRP A 179 0.69 -9.22 0.60
C TRP A 179 -0.32 -10.34 0.83
N SER A 180 0.00 -11.52 0.33
CA SER A 180 -0.86 -12.69 0.41
C SER A 180 -0.01 -13.90 0.77
N PRO A 181 -0.38 -14.69 1.79
CA PRO A 181 -1.49 -14.45 2.73
C PRO A 181 -1.36 -13.19 3.56
N TYR A 182 -2.51 -12.59 3.86
CA TYR A 182 -2.62 -11.59 4.91
C TYR A 182 -2.87 -12.32 6.25
N PRO A 183 -2.08 -12.06 7.30
CA PRO A 183 -2.32 -12.64 8.63
C PRO A 183 -3.62 -12.09 9.21
N THR A 184 -4.56 -12.96 9.60
CA THR A 184 -5.90 -12.55 10.06
C THR A 184 -5.93 -12.04 11.50
N ASP A 185 -4.92 -12.41 12.31
CA ASP A 185 -4.94 -12.25 13.77
C ASP A 185 -3.81 -11.33 14.25
N LEU A 186 -3.48 -10.28 13.48
CA LEU A 186 -2.49 -9.28 13.90
C LEU A 186 -2.96 -8.56 15.17
N ASP A 187 -2.06 -8.43 16.14
CA ASP A 187 -2.30 -7.72 17.39
C ASP A 187 -1.31 -6.57 17.62
N ASP A 188 -1.49 -5.83 18.72
CA ASP A 188 -0.65 -4.69 19.10
C ASP A 188 0.85 -5.06 19.14
N ARG A 189 1.21 -6.29 19.48
CA ARG A 189 2.62 -6.74 19.52
C ARG A 189 3.21 -6.89 18.14
N ASP A 190 2.42 -7.26 17.14
CA ASP A 190 2.87 -7.30 15.74
C ASP A 190 3.15 -5.89 15.23
N PHE A 191 2.27 -4.94 15.55
CA PHE A 191 2.46 -3.54 15.17
C PHE A 191 3.63 -2.89 15.92
N GLU A 192 3.78 -3.16 17.21
CA GLU A 192 4.97 -2.76 17.97
C GLU A 192 6.24 -3.37 17.37
N HIS A 193 6.21 -4.65 16.99
CA HIS A 193 7.35 -5.29 16.34
C HIS A 193 7.70 -4.62 15.01
N LEU A 194 6.70 -4.33 14.17
CA LEU A 194 6.87 -3.61 12.92
C LEU A 194 7.47 -2.21 13.14
N VAL A 195 6.91 -1.42 14.07
CA VAL A 195 7.40 -0.08 14.40
C VAL A 195 8.85 -0.14 14.88
N ASN A 196 9.19 -1.09 15.75
CA ASN A 196 10.55 -1.30 16.24
C ASN A 196 11.53 -1.69 15.12
N ARG A 197 11.09 -2.47 14.13
CA ARG A 197 11.92 -2.87 12.97
C ARG A 197 12.18 -1.72 12.00
N LEU A 198 11.30 -0.73 11.97
CA LEU A 198 11.45 0.50 11.18
C LEU A 198 12.18 1.61 11.96
N HIS A 199 12.11 1.55 13.29
CA HIS A 199 12.83 2.45 14.16
C HIS A 199 14.35 2.36 13.97
N GLY A 200 15.04 3.50 14.04
CA GLY A 200 16.48 3.59 13.85
C GLY A 200 16.94 3.37 12.40
N SER A 201 16.02 3.13 11.46
CA SER A 201 16.33 3.14 10.04
C SER A 201 16.30 4.55 9.46
N SER A 202 16.89 4.75 8.29
CA SER A 202 16.92 6.05 7.61
C SER A 202 15.53 6.61 7.27
N CYS A 203 14.49 5.76 7.25
CA CYS A 203 13.12 6.19 6.95
C CYS A 203 12.61 7.28 7.91
N GLN A 204 13.15 7.36 9.12
CA GLN A 204 12.81 8.40 10.11
C GLN A 204 13.15 9.82 9.66
N ASN A 205 14.15 9.94 8.79
CA ASN A 205 14.60 11.20 8.25
C ASN A 205 13.95 11.53 6.90
N THR A 206 13.30 10.53 6.28
CA THR A 206 12.74 10.64 4.93
C THR A 206 11.24 10.88 4.96
N PHE A 207 10.50 10.13 5.78
CA PHE A 207 9.04 10.20 5.86
C PHE A 207 8.60 10.69 7.24
N ASP A 208 7.68 11.65 7.25
CA ASP A 208 7.03 12.15 8.46
C ASP A 208 6.02 11.14 9.01
N LYS A 209 5.29 10.51 8.08
CA LYS A 209 4.31 9.46 8.33
C LYS A 209 4.44 8.38 7.27
N VAL A 210 4.17 7.15 7.68
CA VAL A 210 3.98 6.04 6.77
C VAL A 210 2.65 5.41 7.10
N PHE A 211 1.92 5.09 6.05
CA PHE A 211 0.58 4.54 6.11
C PHE A 211 0.57 3.14 5.50
N ILE A 212 -0.15 2.21 6.09
CA ILE A 212 -0.41 0.88 5.53
C ILE A 212 -1.91 0.78 5.28
N LEU A 213 -2.29 0.79 4.00
CA LEU A 213 -3.67 0.61 3.56
C LEU A 213 -3.90 -0.87 3.27
N LYS A 214 -4.74 -1.52 4.07
CA LYS A 214 -5.05 -2.95 3.96
C LYS A 214 -5.93 -3.22 2.73
N ARG A 215 -5.57 -4.21 1.89
CA ARG A 215 -6.30 -4.59 0.65
C ARG A 215 -7.81 -4.81 0.80
N ASN A 216 -8.26 -5.28 1.97
CA ASN A 216 -9.67 -5.59 2.21
C ASN A 216 -10.42 -4.50 3.00
N SER A 217 -9.86 -3.28 3.08
CA SER A 217 -10.54 -2.10 3.61
C SER A 217 -10.89 -2.12 5.09
N TYR A 218 -10.26 -2.97 5.91
CA TYR A 218 -10.53 -3.02 7.36
C TYR A 218 -9.62 -2.11 8.20
N GLY A 219 -9.01 -1.10 7.59
CA GLY A 219 -8.30 -0.08 8.34
C GLY A 219 -7.08 0.49 7.63
N LEU A 220 -6.75 1.70 8.07
CA LEU A 220 -5.50 2.38 7.76
C LEU A 220 -4.65 2.37 9.02
N LEU A 221 -3.43 1.84 8.91
CA LEU A 221 -2.44 1.98 9.99
C LEU A 221 -1.55 3.15 9.66
N GLU A 222 -1.59 4.19 10.48
CA GLU A 222 -0.57 5.22 10.48
C GLU A 222 0.54 4.82 11.45
N PHE A 223 1.80 4.99 11.06
CA PHE A 223 2.88 5.14 12.01
C PHE A 223 3.71 6.37 11.69
N SER A 224 4.20 7.03 12.74
CA SER A 224 5.28 8.01 12.60
C SER A 224 6.60 7.33 12.95
N PRO A 225 7.51 7.18 11.97
CA PRO A 225 8.86 6.70 12.22
C PRO A 225 9.58 7.50 13.32
N LYS A 226 9.21 8.79 13.51
CA LYS A 226 9.81 9.71 14.48
C LYS A 226 9.31 9.50 15.91
N SER A 227 8.03 9.17 16.11
CA SER A 227 7.44 9.11 17.46
C SER A 227 7.19 7.70 18.00
N MET A 228 7.40 6.64 17.20
CA MET A 228 7.08 5.25 17.56
C MET A 228 5.64 5.06 18.03
N LYS A 229 4.70 5.80 17.44
CA LYS A 229 3.28 5.65 17.71
C LYS A 229 2.60 5.16 16.44
N TYR A 230 1.56 4.34 16.63
CA TYR A 230 0.63 4.00 15.57
C TYR A 230 -0.79 4.41 15.94
N VAL A 231 -1.60 4.64 14.91
CA VAL A 231 -3.04 4.88 15.00
C VAL A 231 -3.71 3.99 13.96
N GLU A 232 -4.77 3.30 14.37
CA GLU A 232 -5.63 2.57 13.45
C GLU A 232 -6.90 3.39 13.20
N TYR A 233 -7.16 3.68 11.93
CA TYR A 233 -8.39 4.31 11.51
C TYR A 233 -9.36 3.23 11.03
N PRO A 234 -10.54 3.08 11.65
CA PRO A 234 -11.59 2.24 11.10
C PRO A 234 -12.11 2.85 9.79
N ILE A 235 -12.52 2.01 8.85
CA ILE A 235 -13.23 2.40 7.62
C ILE A 235 -14.69 1.99 7.77
#